data_AF-A0A3C1RPG2-F1
#
_entry.id   AF-A0A3C1RPG2-F1
#
_cell.length_a   1.000
_cell.length_b   1.000
_cell.length_c   1.000
_cell.angle_alpha   90.00
_cell.angle_beta   90.00
_cell.angle_gamma   90.00
#
_symmetry.space_group_name_H-M   'P 1'
#
loop_
_entity.id
_entity.type
_entity.pdbx_description
1 polymer ?
#
loop_
_entity_poly.entity_id
_entity_poly.type
_entity_poly.pdbx_seq_one_letter_code
_entity_poly.pdbx_strand_id
1 'polypeptide(L)'
;MTLTTTEYKHIQLNENNVPIIAGTTMKVVELITSVKAYQWTPEELHENYPHVSLSKIHAALSYYWDHQQELDAEMERIEQWVDKMRQETGETHIVKDLRAKGLI
;
A
#
# COMPACT_ATOMS: atom_id res chain seq x y z
N MET A 1 37.98 5.85 -12.37
CA MET A 1 36.63 6.45 -12.53
C MET A 1 35.97 6.43 -11.15
N THR A 2 35.42 7.54 -10.68
CA THR A 2 34.67 7.61 -9.42
C THR A 2 33.20 7.31 -9.71
N LEU A 3 32.60 6.40 -8.96
CA LEU A 3 31.18 6.05 -9.05
C LEU A 3 30.46 6.61 -7.83
N THR A 4 29.25 7.11 -8.02
CA THR A 4 28.39 7.57 -6.94
C THR A 4 27.06 6.85 -7.05
N THR A 5 26.69 6.12 -6.01
CA THR A 5 25.44 5.36 -5.95
C THR A 5 24.27 6.29 -5.68
N THR A 6 23.15 6.05 -6.35
CA THR A 6 21.86 6.63 -6.01
C THR A 6 20.98 5.51 -5.45
N GLU A 7 20.41 5.66 -4.26
CA GLU A 7 19.57 4.62 -3.65
C GLU A 7 18.12 4.70 -4.18
N TYR A 8 17.23 5.47 -3.55
CA TYR A 8 15.82 5.58 -3.98
C TYR A 8 15.34 7.03 -3.92
N LYS A 9 15.60 7.81 -4.98
CA LYS A 9 15.29 9.25 -5.06
C LYS A 9 13.81 9.60 -4.80
N HIS A 10 12.90 8.64 -4.96
CA HIS A 10 11.46 8.84 -4.89
C HIS A 10 10.80 8.17 -3.70
N ILE A 11 11.55 7.55 -2.79
CA ILE A 11 11.02 6.90 -1.59
C ILE A 11 11.56 7.61 -0.35
N GLN A 12 10.67 7.96 0.56
CA GLN A 12 10.97 8.67 1.80
C GLN A 12 10.43 7.88 2.99
N LEU A 13 11.21 7.77 4.05
CA LEU A 13 10.74 7.17 5.30
C LEU A 13 10.06 8.25 6.16
N ASN A 14 8.90 7.93 6.72
CA ASN A 14 8.27 8.79 7.73
C ASN A 14 8.86 8.54 9.14
N GLU A 15 8.33 9.22 10.15
CA GLU A 15 8.78 9.13 11.56
C GLU A 15 8.71 7.70 12.14
N ASN A 16 7.90 6.82 11.54
CA ASN A 16 7.72 5.43 11.94
C ASN A 16 8.47 4.44 11.02
N ASN A 17 9.43 4.92 10.22
CA ASN A 17 10.15 4.13 9.21
C ASN A 17 9.25 3.50 8.13
N VAL A 18 8.08 4.06 7.87
CA VAL A 18 7.21 3.57 6.79
C VAL A 18 7.64 4.21 5.46
N PRO A 19 7.91 3.42 4.41
CA PRO A 19 8.27 3.95 3.10
C PRO A 19 7.07 4.56 2.38
N ILE A 20 7.18 5.85 2.08
CA ILE A 20 6.19 6.71 1.40
C ILE A 20 6.74 7.13 0.04
N ILE A 21 5.87 7.17 -0.96
CA ILE A 21 6.22 7.69 -2.28
C ILE A 21 6.32 9.23 -2.20
N ALA A 22 7.46 9.78 -2.59
CA ALA A 22 7.78 11.19 -2.39
C ALA A 22 6.73 12.15 -2.99
N GLY A 23 6.29 13.11 -2.19
CA GLY A 23 5.27 14.09 -2.60
C GLY A 23 3.84 13.54 -2.69
N THR A 24 3.58 12.37 -2.10
CA THR A 24 2.23 11.81 -1.93
C THR A 24 2.08 11.29 -0.49
N THR A 25 0.88 10.84 -0.13
CA THR A 25 0.63 10.11 1.13
C THR A 25 0.63 8.59 0.92
N MET A 26 0.87 8.12 -0.29
CA MET A 26 0.77 6.71 -0.64
C MET A 26 1.99 5.96 -0.13
N LYS A 27 1.75 4.89 0.64
CA LYS A 27 2.81 4.00 1.12
C LYS A 27 3.24 3.06 0.00
N VAL A 28 4.49 2.60 0.02
CA VAL A 28 4.97 1.59 -0.93
C VAL A 28 4.15 0.31 -0.82
N VAL A 29 3.86 -0.14 0.41
CA VAL A 29 3.01 -1.30 0.70
C VAL A 29 1.63 -1.20 0.04
N GLU A 30 1.01 -0.01 -0.01
CA GLU A 30 -0.30 0.18 -0.64
C GLU A 30 -0.23 -0.03 -2.16
N LEU A 31 0.80 0.53 -2.82
CA LEU A 31 1.06 0.32 -4.24
C LEU A 31 1.29 -1.17 -4.57
N ILE A 32 2.12 -1.85 -3.76
CA ILE A 32 2.44 -3.28 -3.95
C ILE A 32 1.22 -4.16 -3.70
N THR A 33 0.36 -3.80 -2.75
CA THR A 33 -0.91 -4.52 -2.53
C THR A 33 -1.76 -4.51 -3.80
N SER A 34 -1.84 -3.38 -4.50
CA SER A 34 -2.56 -3.28 -5.79
C SER A 34 -1.93 -4.14 -6.88
N VAL A 35 -0.60 -4.19 -6.97
CA VAL A 35 0.10 -5.12 -7.89
C VAL A 35 -0.28 -6.56 -7.58
N LYS A 36 -0.26 -6.97 -6.31
CA LYS A 36 -0.58 -8.35 -5.92
C LYS A 36 -2.05 -8.69 -6.11
N ALA A 37 -2.96 -7.75 -5.86
CA ALA A 37 -4.39 -7.97 -5.97
C ALA A 37 -4.89 -8.00 -7.41
N TYR A 38 -4.41 -7.08 -8.25
CA TYR A 38 -4.95 -6.86 -9.60
C TYR A 38 -3.97 -7.23 -10.74
N GLN A 39 -2.73 -7.59 -10.41
CA GLN A 39 -1.65 -7.87 -11.37
C GLN A 39 -1.40 -6.73 -12.36
N TRP A 40 -1.68 -5.49 -11.92
CA TRP A 40 -1.47 -4.31 -12.74
C TRP A 40 0.00 -4.09 -13.09
N THR A 41 0.21 -3.73 -14.34
CA THR A 41 1.45 -3.20 -14.88
C THR A 41 1.75 -1.79 -14.32
N PRO A 42 3.01 -1.30 -14.43
CA PRO A 42 3.34 0.08 -14.06
C PRO A 42 2.48 1.14 -14.76
N GLU A 43 2.13 0.91 -16.02
CA GLU A 43 1.26 1.77 -16.82
C GLU A 43 -0.17 1.77 -16.27
N GLU A 44 -0.75 0.61 -15.98
CA GLU A 44 -2.08 0.51 -15.36
C GLU A 44 -2.11 1.08 -13.94
N LEU A 45 -1.02 0.93 -13.16
CA LEU A 45 -0.88 1.62 -11.87
C LEU A 45 -0.89 3.14 -12.06
N HIS A 46 -0.25 3.67 -13.10
CA HIS A 46 -0.27 5.10 -13.38
C HIS A 46 -1.67 5.57 -13.83
N GLU A 47 -2.37 4.79 -14.63
CA GLU A 47 -3.75 5.07 -15.04
C GLU A 47 -4.70 5.12 -13.84
N ASN A 48 -4.55 4.20 -12.88
CA ASN A 48 -5.36 4.15 -11.66
C ASN A 48 -4.90 5.12 -10.58
N TYR A 49 -3.62 5.50 -10.57
CA TYR A 49 -3.04 6.50 -9.68
C TYR A 49 -2.35 7.65 -10.45
N PRO A 50 -3.10 8.51 -11.18
CA PRO A 50 -2.52 9.54 -12.05
C PRO A 50 -1.61 10.55 -11.34
N HIS A 51 -1.75 10.70 -10.03
CA HIS A 51 -0.93 11.58 -9.19
C HIS A 51 0.45 10.98 -8.85
N VAL A 52 0.68 9.69 -9.15
CA VAL A 52 1.96 9.01 -8.98
C VAL A 52 2.59 8.82 -10.35
N SER A 53 3.67 9.54 -10.63
CA SER A 53 4.35 9.43 -11.93
C SER A 53 4.97 8.05 -12.12
N LEU A 54 5.11 7.62 -13.39
CA LEU A 54 5.70 6.32 -13.74
C LEU A 54 7.10 6.12 -13.12
N SER A 55 7.92 7.18 -13.06
CA SER A 55 9.23 7.15 -12.40
C SER A 55 9.17 6.81 -10.90
N LYS A 56 8.14 7.31 -10.19
CA LYS A 56 7.92 7.02 -8.77
C LYS A 56 7.39 5.62 -8.56
N ILE A 57 6.53 5.14 -9.47
CA ILE A 57 6.04 3.75 -9.49
C ILE A 57 7.23 2.79 -9.61
N HIS A 58 8.10 2.99 -10.61
CA HIS A 58 9.28 2.13 -10.77
C HIS A 58 10.23 2.19 -9.58
N ALA A 59 10.42 3.37 -8.96
CA ALA A 59 11.23 3.47 -7.75
C ALA A 59 10.63 2.70 -6.58
N ALA A 60 9.31 2.72 -6.41
CA ALA A 60 8.61 1.95 -5.38
C ALA A 60 8.69 0.44 -5.63
N LEU A 61 8.57 0.00 -6.89
CA LEU A 61 8.77 -1.40 -7.27
C LEU A 61 10.21 -1.86 -7.01
N SER A 62 11.21 -1.03 -7.33
CA SER A 62 12.61 -1.34 -7.04
C SER A 62 12.86 -1.45 -5.55
N TYR A 63 12.37 -0.47 -4.77
CA TYR A 63 12.47 -0.49 -3.31
C TYR A 63 11.83 -1.75 -2.72
N TYR A 64 10.67 -2.15 -3.23
CA TYR A 64 10.01 -3.38 -2.81
C TYR A 64 10.87 -4.62 -3.06
N TRP A 65 11.48 -4.77 -4.23
CA TRP A 65 12.29 -5.95 -4.52
C TRP A 65 13.52 -6.06 -3.61
N ASP A 66 14.11 -4.93 -3.25
CA ASP A 66 15.26 -4.91 -2.32
C ASP A 66 14.83 -5.10 -0.84
N HIS A 67 13.55 -4.92 -0.51
CA HIS A 67 12.99 -5.01 0.85
C HIS A 67 11.81 -6.00 0.94
N GLN A 68 11.77 -6.99 0.05
CA GLN A 68 10.57 -7.79 -0.18
C GLN A 68 10.09 -8.50 1.09
N GLN A 69 11.01 -9.13 1.83
CA GLN A 69 10.66 -9.89 3.03
C GLN A 69 10.02 -9.00 4.11
N GLU A 70 10.54 -7.79 4.29
CA GLU A 70 10.03 -6.84 5.28
C GLU A 70 8.63 -6.35 4.92
N LEU A 71 8.43 -5.95 3.67
CA LEU A 71 7.15 -5.43 3.19
C LEU A 71 6.08 -6.52 3.05
N ASP A 72 6.47 -7.74 2.70
CA ASP A 72 5.57 -8.90 2.69
C ASP A 72 5.08 -9.22 4.10
N ALA A 73 5.98 -9.23 5.09
CA ALA A 73 5.61 -9.43 6.48
C ALA A 73 4.74 -8.28 7.03
N GLU A 74 4.96 -7.04 6.57
CA GLU A 74 4.11 -5.90 6.94
C GLU A 74 2.69 -6.02 6.35
N MET A 75 2.57 -6.40 5.07
CA MET A 75 1.26 -6.66 4.46
C MET A 75 0.49 -7.75 5.21
N GLU A 76 1.17 -8.83 5.60
CA GLU A 76 0.56 -9.92 6.38
C GLU A 76 0.10 -9.43 7.76
N ARG A 77 0.93 -8.63 8.47
CA ARG A 77 0.54 -8.04 9.76
C ARG A 77 -0.69 -7.14 9.64
N ILE A 78 -0.76 -6.34 8.59
CA ILE A 78 -1.91 -5.46 8.32
C ILE A 78 -3.16 -6.31 8.08
N GLU A 79 -3.08 -7.37 7.28
CA GLU A 79 -4.20 -8.27 7.00
C GLU A 79 -4.70 -8.96 8.29
N GLN A 80 -3.79 -9.53 9.08
CA GLN A 80 -4.13 -10.15 10.36
C GLN A 80 -4.78 -9.16 11.34
N TRP A 81 -4.30 -7.92 11.38
CA TRP A 81 -4.88 -6.86 12.19
C TRP A 81 -6.30 -6.50 11.73
N VAL A 82 -6.51 -6.34 10.42
CA VAL A 82 -7.83 -6.06 9.83
C VAL A 82 -8.81 -7.19 10.15
N ASP A 83 -8.40 -8.45 10.02
CA ASP A 83 -9.27 -9.59 10.30
C ASP A 83 -9.62 -9.70 11.79
N LYS A 84 -8.66 -9.46 12.68
CA LYS A 84 -8.93 -9.38 14.12
C LYS A 84 -9.93 -8.27 14.43
N MET A 85 -9.73 -7.07 13.87
CA MET A 85 -10.66 -5.95 14.06
C MET A 85 -12.06 -6.29 13.53
N ARG A 86 -12.19 -6.99 12.40
CA ARG A 86 -13.49 -7.45 11.88
C ARG A 86 -14.20 -8.43 12.82
N GLN A 87 -13.46 -9.30 13.49
CA GLN A 87 -14.02 -10.25 14.45
C GLN A 87 -14.44 -9.57 15.76
N GLU A 88 -13.65 -8.60 16.23
CA GLU A 88 -13.95 -7.85 17.46
C GLU A 88 -15.06 -6.80 17.26
N THR A 89 -15.16 -6.24 16.05
CA THR A 89 -16.23 -5.32 15.69
C THR A 89 -17.51 -6.11 15.45
N GLY A 90 -18.28 -6.31 16.52
CA GLY A 90 -19.63 -6.86 16.43
C GLY A 90 -20.54 -6.00 15.55
N GLU A 91 -21.74 -6.51 15.28
CA GLU A 91 -22.70 -5.85 14.40
C GLU A 91 -23.00 -4.41 14.85
N THR A 92 -22.61 -3.43 14.02
CA THR A 92 -22.78 -2.01 14.34
C THR A 92 -24.27 -1.66 14.43
N HIS A 93 -24.60 -0.62 15.19
CA HIS A 93 -25.98 -0.16 15.35
C HIS A 93 -26.64 0.15 14.00
N ILE A 94 -25.88 0.72 13.06
CA ILE A 94 -26.34 1.01 11.70
C ILE A 94 -26.68 -0.29 10.95
N VAL A 95 -25.85 -1.33 11.05
CA VAL A 95 -26.13 -2.63 10.38
C VAL A 95 -27.39 -3.28 10.97
N LYS A 96 -27.59 -3.20 12.28
CA LYS A 96 -28.82 -3.67 12.94
C LYS A 96 -30.06 -2.94 12.42
N ASP A 97 -29.99 -1.61 12.34
CA ASP A 97 -31.10 -0.78 11.87
C ASP A 97 -31.41 -1.00 10.38
N LEU A 98 -30.39 -1.15 9.53
CA LEU A 98 -30.57 -1.43 8.11
C LEU A 98 -31.22 -2.80 7.88
N ARG A 99 -30.82 -3.83 8.63
CA ARG A 99 -31.45 -5.16 8.56
C ARG A 99 -32.89 -5.12 9.08
N ALA A 100 -33.16 -4.41 10.19
CA ALA A 100 -34.51 -4.22 10.71
C ALA A 100 -35.44 -3.51 9.70
N LYS A 101 -34.88 -2.68 8.82
CA LYS A 101 -35.60 -1.98 7.74
C LYS A 101 -35.64 -2.76 6.41
N GLY A 102 -35.02 -3.94 6.32
CA GLY A 102 -34.97 -4.75 5.09
C GLY A 102 -34.16 -4.12 3.97
N LEU A 103 -33.22 -3.23 4.29
CA LEU A 103 -32.35 -2.55 3.32
C LEU A 103 -31.08 -3.36 2.99
N ILE A 104 -30.72 -4.30 3.85
CA ILE A 104 -29.67 -5.31 3.71
C ILE A 104 -30.08 -6.61 4.41
#